data_AF-A0A1B6FFR5-F1
#
_entry.id   AF-A0A1B6FFR5-F1
#
_cell.length_a   1.000
_cell.length_b   1.000
_cell.length_c   1.000
_cell.angle_alpha   90.00
_cell.angle_beta   90.00
_cell.angle_gamma   90.00
#
_symmetry.space_group_name_H-M   'P 1'
#
loop_
_entity.id
_entity.type
_entity.pdbx_description
1 polymer ?
#
loop_
_entity_poly.entity_id
_entity_poly.type
_entity_poly.pdbx_seq_one_letter_code
_entity_poly.pdbx_strand_id
1 'polypeptide(L)'
;SAHQVLDELSSGDNDKKKHAFQALRYLQNVCNHPKLVLNEKHPKYAKILDELNRKQQSLDSVRHSAKLLGLMQLLQECNIGASGEGSDQQLLVANQHRALIFCQSKAMLNIIEESLLKSLMPNIAYLRL
;
A
#
# COMPACT_ATOMS: atom_id res chain seq x y z
N SER A 1 -29.44 5.04 8.54
CA SER A 1 -28.12 5.18 7.90
C SER A 1 -27.36 6.26 8.65
N ALA A 2 -26.08 6.07 8.98
CA ALA A 2 -25.29 6.89 9.91
C ALA A 2 -25.10 8.39 9.53
N HIS A 3 -25.81 8.85 8.51
CA HIS A 3 -25.73 10.18 7.93
C HIS A 3 -26.66 11.21 8.60
N GLN A 4 -27.50 10.80 9.56
CA GLN A 4 -28.59 11.62 10.10
C GLN A 4 -28.41 12.03 11.57
N VAL A 5 -27.31 11.63 12.23
CA VAL A 5 -27.08 11.86 13.68
C VAL A 5 -26.15 13.06 13.95
N LEU A 6 -25.61 13.71 12.91
CA LEU A 6 -24.55 14.73 13.08
C LEU A 6 -24.96 16.18 12.75
N ASP A 7 -26.20 16.44 12.32
CA ASP A 7 -26.55 17.73 11.71
C ASP A 7 -27.01 18.85 12.66
N GLU A 8 -27.22 18.62 13.96
CA GLU A 8 -27.87 19.64 14.81
C GLU A 8 -27.02 20.33 15.90
N LEU A 9 -25.68 20.31 15.84
CA LEU A 9 -24.87 21.14 16.76
C LEU A 9 -23.65 21.83 16.11
N SER A 10 -23.82 23.13 15.86
CA SER A 10 -22.81 24.19 15.98
C SER A 10 -21.72 24.29 14.89
N SER A 11 -21.86 25.31 14.04
CA SER A 11 -21.05 25.62 12.85
C SER A 11 -19.54 25.79 13.07
N GLY A 12 -19.04 25.93 14.31
CA GLY A 12 -17.59 25.92 14.62
C GLY A 12 -16.99 24.54 14.86
N ASP A 13 -17.82 23.53 15.13
CA ASP A 13 -17.41 22.15 15.35
C ASP A 13 -17.26 21.39 14.03
N ASN A 14 -18.01 21.81 12.99
CA ASN A 14 -17.93 21.23 11.66
C ASN A 14 -16.55 21.39 11.00
N ASP A 15 -15.90 22.56 11.14
CA ASP A 15 -14.56 22.75 10.58
C ASP A 15 -13.49 22.02 11.39
N LYS A 16 -13.63 21.91 12.72
CA LYS A 16 -12.77 21.06 13.56
C LYS A 16 -12.92 19.59 13.20
N LYS A 17 -14.15 19.10 13.03
CA LYS A 17 -14.46 17.75 12.55
C LYS A 17 -13.85 17.51 11.17
N LYS A 18 -14.04 18.41 10.19
CA LYS A 18 -13.42 18.30 8.86
C LYS A 18 -11.89 18.22 8.94
N HIS A 19 -11.25 19.07 9.73
CA HIS A 19 -9.80 19.03 9.92
C HIS A 19 -9.34 17.71 10.56
N ALA A 20 -10.06 17.22 11.57
CA ALA A 20 -9.78 15.93 12.18
C ALA A 20 -9.93 14.77 11.17
N PHE A 21 -10.99 14.75 10.37
CA PHE A 21 -11.20 13.73 9.34
C PHE A 21 -10.12 13.79 8.24
N GLN A 22 -9.69 14.98 7.83
CA GLN A 22 -8.59 15.14 6.88
C GLN A 22 -7.27 14.61 7.45
N ALA A 23 -6.98 14.90 8.73
CA ALA A 23 -5.80 14.37 9.40
C ALA A 23 -5.84 12.84 9.52
N LEU A 24 -6.99 12.26 9.90
CA LEU A 24 -7.19 10.81 9.95
C LEU A 24 -7.01 10.17 8.57
N ARG A 25 -7.56 10.78 7.51
CA ARG A 25 -7.41 10.30 6.13
C ARG A 25 -5.95 10.36 5.68
N TYR A 26 -5.24 11.44 6.02
CA TYR A 26 -3.81 11.57 5.77
C TYR A 26 -3.03 10.45 6.46
N LEU A 27 -3.26 10.23 7.77
CA LEU A 27 -2.61 9.16 8.53
C LEU A 27 -2.92 7.78 7.95
N GLN A 28 -4.19 7.52 7.61
CA GLN A 28 -4.61 6.27 6.98
C GLN A 28 -3.82 6.02 5.67
N ASN A 29 -3.65 7.05 4.85
CA ASN A 29 -2.91 6.96 3.59
C ASN A 29 -1.40 6.77 3.83
N VAL A 30 -0.80 7.47 4.79
CA VAL A 30 0.62 7.29 5.16
C VAL A 30 0.88 5.85 5.62
N CYS A 31 0.01 5.32 6.48
CA CYS A 31 0.10 3.94 6.97
C CYS A 31 -0.05 2.90 5.85
N ASN A 32 -0.69 3.26 4.73
CA ASN A 32 -0.74 2.41 3.55
C ASN A 32 0.54 2.54 2.73
N HIS A 33 0.92 3.75 2.33
CA HIS A 33 2.16 4.03 1.63
C HIS A 33 2.44 5.55 1.58
N PRO A 34 3.65 6.05 1.85
CA PRO A 34 3.94 7.48 1.88
C PRO A 34 3.70 8.20 0.54
N LYS A 35 3.89 7.51 -0.60
CA LYS A 35 3.52 8.00 -1.94
C LYS A 35 2.05 8.42 -2.07
N LEU A 36 1.14 7.89 -1.25
CA LEU A 36 -0.28 8.26 -1.30
C LEU A 36 -0.56 9.68 -0.76
N VAL A 37 0.41 10.27 -0.05
CA VAL A 37 0.30 11.65 0.47
C VAL A 37 1.40 12.57 -0.02
N LEU A 38 2.57 12.03 -0.39
CA LEU A 38 3.70 12.78 -0.94
C LEU A 38 3.51 13.01 -2.44
N ASN A 39 2.74 14.05 -2.76
CA ASN A 39 2.62 14.62 -4.10
C ASN A 39 3.30 16.00 -4.15
N GLU A 40 3.43 16.58 -5.35
CA GLU A 40 4.07 17.89 -5.55
C GLU A 40 3.45 19.03 -4.73
N LYS A 41 2.17 18.92 -4.35
CA LYS A 41 1.48 19.91 -3.52
C LYS A 41 1.83 19.76 -2.03
N HIS A 42 2.50 18.69 -1.64
CA HIS A 42 2.89 18.45 -0.25
C HIS A 42 4.05 19.38 0.12
N PRO A 43 3.95 20.15 1.23
CA PRO A 43 4.93 21.19 1.57
C PRO A 43 6.35 20.65 1.81
N LYS A 44 6.48 19.37 2.15
CA LYS A 44 7.78 18.71 2.35
C LYS A 44 8.23 17.84 1.16
N TYR A 45 7.53 17.87 0.03
CA TYR A 45 7.78 16.99 -1.11
C TYR A 45 9.24 17.09 -1.60
N ALA A 46 9.69 18.30 -1.94
CA ALA A 46 11.04 18.53 -2.45
C ALA A 46 12.13 18.07 -1.48
N LYS A 47 11.98 18.41 -0.20
CA LYS A 47 12.94 18.02 0.85
C LYS A 47 13.04 16.50 1.00
N ILE A 48 11.91 15.80 1.00
CA ILE A 48 11.90 14.34 1.15
C ILE A 48 12.48 13.68 -0.11
N LEU A 49 12.19 14.22 -1.29
CA LEU A 49 12.74 13.71 -2.54
C LEU A 49 14.27 13.86 -2.59
N ASP A 50 14.80 15.01 -2.17
CA ASP A 50 16.25 15.23 -2.04
C ASP A 50 16.89 14.27 -1.03
N GLU A 51 16.25 14.05 0.12
CA GLU A 51 16.73 13.09 1.12
C GLU A 51 16.75 11.65 0.59
N LEU A 52 15.74 11.25 -0.19
CA LEU A 52 15.67 9.95 -0.84
C LEU A 52 16.74 9.79 -1.92
N ASN A 53 16.91 10.81 -2.77
CA ASN A 53 17.95 10.84 -3.81
C ASN A 53 19.35 10.71 -3.20
N ARG A 54 19.62 11.43 -2.10
CA ARG A 54 20.91 11.33 -1.38
C ARG A 54 21.15 9.93 -0.81
N LYS A 55 20.09 9.23 -0.42
CA LYS A 55 20.14 7.84 0.04
C LYS A 55 20.08 6.81 -1.10
N GLN A 56 20.01 7.25 -2.36
CA GLN A 56 19.79 6.40 -3.54
C GLN A 56 18.56 5.49 -3.39
N GLN A 57 17.51 5.99 -2.75
CA GLN A 57 16.25 5.29 -2.57
C GLN A 57 15.18 5.90 -3.45
N SER A 58 14.31 5.07 -4.01
CA SER A 58 13.10 5.53 -4.70
C SER A 58 11.92 5.58 -3.72
N LEU A 59 11.10 6.63 -3.82
CA LEU A 59 9.82 6.73 -3.11
C LEU A 59 8.90 5.55 -3.42
N ASP A 60 9.10 4.87 -4.54
CA ASP A 60 8.31 3.72 -5.00
C ASP A 60 8.68 2.42 -4.30
N SER A 61 9.73 2.43 -3.47
CA SER A 61 10.20 1.24 -2.78
C SER A 61 9.17 0.69 -1.80
N VAL A 62 8.85 -0.60 -1.93
CA VAL A 62 8.00 -1.37 -1.00
C VAL A 62 8.44 -1.22 0.46
N ARG A 63 9.75 -1.02 0.70
CA ARG A 63 10.32 -0.89 2.04
C ARG A 63 9.79 0.32 2.82
N HIS A 64 9.24 1.31 2.13
CA HIS A 64 8.62 2.48 2.76
C HIS A 64 7.19 2.21 3.26
N SER A 65 6.60 1.05 2.97
CA SER A 65 5.30 0.62 3.48
C SER A 65 5.42 -0.66 4.30
N ALA A 66 5.11 -0.56 5.59
CA ALA A 66 5.04 -1.72 6.48
C ALA A 66 3.97 -2.73 6.02
N LYS A 67 2.85 -2.27 5.44
CA LYS A 67 1.79 -3.16 4.94
C LYS A 67 2.23 -3.94 3.71
N LEU A 68 2.93 -3.29 2.77
CA LEU A 68 3.42 -3.98 1.58
C LEU A 68 4.53 -4.97 1.93
N LEU A 69 5.39 -4.63 2.90
CA LEU A 69 6.40 -5.55 3.38
C LEU A 69 5.77 -6.80 4.03
N GLY A 70 4.77 -6.61 4.89
CA GLY A 70 4.04 -7.73 5.49
C GLY A 70 3.26 -8.56 4.46
N LEU A 71 2.68 -7.92 3.44
CA LEU A 71 2.02 -8.62 2.33
C LEU A 71 3.01 -9.47 1.53
N MET A 72 4.19 -8.92 1.21
CA MET A 72 5.24 -9.65 0.50
C MET A 72 5.65 -10.91 1.29
N GLN A 73 5.90 -10.75 2.59
CA GLN A 73 6.26 -11.86 3.47
C GLN A 73 5.17 -12.93 3.51
N LEU A 74 3.91 -12.52 3.70
CA LEU A 74 2.78 -13.45 3.73
C LEU A 74 2.63 -14.24 2.42
N LEU A 75 2.77 -13.56 1.27
CA LEU A 75 2.72 -14.23 -0.03
C LEU A 75 3.86 -15.25 -0.17
N GLN A 76 5.08 -14.91 0.25
CA GLN A 76 6.24 -15.82 0.22
C GLN A 76 6.07 -17.00 1.17
N GLU A 77 5.58 -16.78 2.39
CA GLU A 77 5.27 -17.82 3.37
C GLU A 77 4.20 -18.79 2.87
N CYS A 78 3.24 -18.30 2.07
CA CYS A 78 2.27 -19.12 1.36
C CYS A 78 2.80 -19.72 0.05
N ASN A 79 4.09 -19.59 -0.26
CA ASN A 79 4.72 -20.00 -1.52
C ASN A 79 4.07 -19.41 -2.79
N ILE A 80 3.40 -18.26 -2.69
CA ILE A 80 2.78 -17.59 -3.82
C ILE A 80 3.83 -16.75 -4.54
N GLY A 81 4.13 -17.08 -5.80
CA GLY A 81 5.08 -16.34 -6.64
C GLY A 81 6.56 -16.71 -6.40
N ALA A 82 6.84 -17.80 -5.69
CA ALA A 82 8.19 -18.32 -5.51
C ALA A 82 8.74 -18.91 -6.83
N SER A 83 10.00 -18.62 -7.15
CA SER A 83 10.72 -19.25 -8.27
C SER A 83 10.90 -20.74 -7.96
N GLY A 84 10.30 -21.60 -8.76
CA GLY A 84 10.38 -23.07 -8.61
C GLY A 84 11.75 -23.64 -8.97
N GLU A 85 12.82 -23.18 -8.34
CA GLU A 85 14.18 -23.71 -8.54
C GLU A 85 14.47 -24.96 -7.70
N GLY A 86 13.52 -25.41 -6.88
CA GLY A 86 13.60 -26.68 -6.17
C GLY A 86 13.00 -27.82 -6.98
N SER A 87 13.84 -28.75 -7.44
CA SER A 87 13.48 -30.00 -8.12
C SER A 87 12.79 -31.04 -7.21
N ASP A 88 11.93 -30.59 -6.30
CA ASP A 88 11.16 -31.47 -5.42
C ASP A 88 9.68 -31.42 -5.81
N GLN A 89 9.16 -32.56 -6.27
CA GLN A 89 7.74 -32.76 -6.57
C GLN A 89 6.81 -32.39 -5.39
N GLN A 90 7.35 -32.30 -4.17
CA GLN A 90 6.61 -31.91 -2.97
C GLN A 90 6.35 -30.39 -2.89
N LEU A 91 7.20 -29.55 -3.48
CA LEU A 91 7.00 -28.09 -3.59
C LEU A 91 5.95 -27.71 -4.64
N LEU A 92 5.77 -28.54 -5.67
CA LEU A 92 4.72 -28.36 -6.68
C LEU A 92 3.32 -28.51 -6.08
N VAL A 93 3.17 -29.35 -5.04
CA VAL A 93 1.92 -29.49 -4.28
C VAL A 93 1.67 -28.30 -3.36
N ALA A 94 2.72 -27.60 -2.90
CA ALA A 94 2.61 -26.42 -2.03
C ALA A 94 2.26 -25.12 -2.77
N ASN A 95 2.47 -25.05 -4.10
CA ASN A 95 2.11 -23.90 -4.96
C ASN A 95 0.59 -23.73 -5.21
N GLN A 96 -0.26 -24.32 -4.36
CA GLN A 96 -1.71 -24.32 -4.52
C GLN A 96 -2.41 -23.11 -3.89
N HIS A 97 -1.74 -22.36 -3.02
CA HIS A 97 -2.37 -21.23 -2.35
C HIS A 97 -2.66 -20.10 -3.34
N ARG A 98 -3.92 -19.63 -3.32
CA ARG A 98 -4.37 -18.47 -4.09
C ARG A 98 -4.79 -17.39 -3.12
N ALA A 99 -4.40 -16.15 -3.40
CA ALA A 99 -4.73 -15.00 -2.58
C ALA A 99 -5.66 -14.05 -3.34
N LEU A 100 -6.55 -13.38 -2.58
CA LEU A 100 -7.29 -12.21 -3.04
C LEU A 100 -6.84 -11.01 -2.22
N ILE A 101 -6.37 -9.97 -2.90
CA ILE A 101 -5.87 -8.76 -2.26
C ILE A 101 -6.91 -7.65 -2.48
N PHE A 102 -7.54 -7.21 -1.39
CA PHE A 102 -8.54 -6.15 -1.42
C PHE A 102 -7.93 -4.81 -0.99
N CYS A 103 -8.21 -3.76 -1.76
CA CYS A 103 -7.77 -2.40 -1.47
C CYS A 103 -8.94 -1.43 -1.65
N GLN A 104 -9.04 -0.44 -0.77
CA GLN A 104 -10.07 0.61 -0.87
C GLN A 104 -9.77 1.65 -1.96
N SER A 105 -8.52 1.74 -2.44
CA SER A 105 -8.12 2.76 -3.43
C SER A 105 -7.39 2.15 -4.62
N LYS A 106 -7.72 2.65 -5.82
CA LYS A 106 -7.04 2.28 -7.08
C LYS A 106 -5.55 2.60 -7.05
N ALA A 107 -5.16 3.68 -6.36
CA ALA A 107 -3.77 4.06 -6.20
C ALA A 107 -2.96 3.01 -5.41
N MET A 108 -3.55 2.40 -4.37
CA MET A 108 -2.87 1.34 -3.63
C MET A 108 -2.69 0.08 -4.48
N LEU A 109 -3.71 -0.28 -5.29
CA LEU A 109 -3.58 -1.39 -6.24
C LEU A 109 -2.46 -1.15 -7.25
N ASN A 110 -2.31 0.07 -7.77
CA ASN A 110 -1.20 0.42 -8.66
C ASN A 110 0.16 0.23 -7.98
N ILE A 111 0.29 0.65 -6.71
CA ILE A 111 1.55 0.50 -5.96
C ILE A 111 1.87 -0.99 -5.75
N ILE A 112 0.88 -1.81 -5.38
CA ILE A 112 1.06 -3.26 -5.22
C ILE A 112 1.53 -3.87 -6.55
N GLU A 113 0.90 -3.52 -7.65
CA GLU A 113 1.24 -4.06 -8.95
C GLU A 113 2.67 -3.72 -9.40
N GLU A 114 3.03 -2.42 -9.39
CA GLU A 114 4.33 -1.97 -9.90
C GLU A 114 5.46 -2.27 -8.91
N SER A 115 5.29 -1.91 -7.64
CA SER A 115 6.37 -1.95 -6.66
C SER A 115 6.57 -3.33 -6.04
N LEU A 116 5.52 -4.15 -5.96
CA LEU A 116 5.60 -5.48 -5.32
C LEU A 116 5.56 -6.60 -6.37
N LEU A 117 4.47 -6.73 -7.13
CA LEU A 117 4.28 -7.89 -8.01
C LEU A 117 5.28 -7.88 -9.17
N LYS A 118 5.33 -6.82 -9.98
CA LYS A 118 6.24 -6.73 -11.12
C LYS A 118 7.70 -6.64 -10.73
N SER A 119 8.01 -5.83 -9.71
CA SER A 119 9.41 -5.57 -9.33
C SER A 119 10.04 -6.68 -8.49
N LEU A 120 9.29 -7.35 -7.60
CA LEU A 120 9.85 -8.28 -6.62
C LEU A 120 9.38 -9.72 -6.79
N MET A 121 8.28 -9.96 -7.51
CA MET A 121 7.68 -11.28 -7.70
C MET A 121 7.40 -11.57 -9.19
N PRO A 122 8.41 -11.54 -10.07
CA PRO A 122 8.20 -11.61 -11.52
C PRO A 122 7.51 -12.91 -12.01
N ASN A 123 7.56 -13.98 -11.22
CA ASN A 123 6.96 -15.28 -11.54
C ASN A 123 5.50 -15.41 -11.09
N ILE A 124 4.93 -14.40 -10.44
CA ILE A 124 3.55 -14.46 -9.95
C ILE A 124 2.55 -14.25 -11.09
N ALA A 125 1.60 -15.17 -11.24
CA ALA A 125 0.45 -14.97 -12.12
C ALA A 125 -0.68 -14.28 -11.35
N TYR A 126 -1.14 -13.14 -11.84
CA TYR A 126 -2.22 -12.37 -11.20
C TYR A 126 -3.21 -11.80 -12.22
N LEU A 127 -4.43 -11.55 -11.75
CA LEU A 127 -5.44 -10.78 -12.46
C LEU A 127 -5.82 -9.59 -11.59
N ARG A 128 -6.06 -8.44 -12.24
CA ARG A 128 -6.56 -7.24 -11.59
C ARG A 128 -7.98 -6.94 -12.04
N LEU A 129 -8.85 -6.65 -11.08
CA LEU A 129 -10.24 -6.24 -11.25
C LEU A 129 -10.41 -4.77 -10.85
#